data_AF-A0A2N6ANQ1-F1
#
_entry.id   AF-A0A2N6ANQ1-F1
#
_cell.length_a   1.000
_cell.length_b   1.000
_cell.length_c   1.000
_cell.angle_alpha   90.00
_cell.angle_beta   90.00
_cell.angle_gamma   90.00
#
_symmetry.space_group_name_H-M   'P 1'
#
loop_
_entity.id
_entity.type
_entity.pdbx_description
1 polymer ?
#
loop_
_entity_poly.entity_id
_entity_poly.type
_entity_poly.pdbx_seq_one_letter_code
_entity_poly.pdbx_strand_id
1 'polypeptide(L)'
;MKVLVVNCGSSSLKYQLIDMADESVMAKGLVERIGIEGSILTHESAGKDKKVIEEPMKDHKKALELVLEAVVNKEYGAIESMDEIEAVGHRVVHAGEKFSDSVVINNDVIAALEECIELAPLHNPPNLIGIRACMELMPGVPMVGVFDTAFHQSMPASSYIYALPYEYYEKYGVRKYGFHGTSHKYVAQRTASILGKDLDSLKIITCHLGNGASITAIDNGKSVDTSMGFTPLEGLVMGTRSGDLDPAIITFIMEKENLSIDEMNNLLNKKSGVLGISGISSDFRDIESSAKEGNARAQLALDKFNVRVKKYIAACAAVMGGVD
;
A
#
# COMPACT_ATOMS: atom_id res chain seq x y z
N MET A 1 -12.52 16.11 -16.42
CA MET A 1 -11.07 15.84 -16.40
C MET A 1 -10.91 14.35 -16.24
N LYS A 2 -10.26 13.64 -17.16
CA LYS A 2 -10.08 12.18 -17.01
C LYS A 2 -8.68 11.86 -16.49
N VAL A 3 -8.62 11.15 -15.37
CA VAL A 3 -7.37 10.84 -14.67
C VAL A 3 -7.13 9.34 -14.65
N LEU A 4 -5.97 8.92 -15.17
CA LEU A 4 -5.51 7.53 -15.05
C LEU A 4 -4.79 7.36 -13.70
N VAL A 5 -5.31 6.51 -12.83
CA VAL A 5 -4.68 6.16 -11.55
C VAL A 5 -3.95 4.84 -11.73
N VAL A 6 -2.67 4.79 -11.38
CA VAL A 6 -1.80 3.62 -11.55
C VAL A 6 -1.15 3.24 -10.22
N ASN A 7 -1.15 1.93 -9.94
CA ASN A 7 -0.45 1.32 -8.81
C ASN A 7 0.39 0.15 -9.30
N CYS A 8 1.69 0.39 -9.47
CA CYS A 8 2.66 -0.63 -9.92
C CYS A 8 3.28 -1.36 -8.73
N GLY A 9 3.02 -2.67 -8.64
CA GLY A 9 3.75 -3.59 -7.77
C GLY A 9 4.90 -4.28 -8.51
N SER A 10 5.64 -5.16 -7.85
CA SER A 10 6.80 -5.84 -8.44
C SER A 10 6.45 -6.71 -9.66
N SER A 11 5.26 -7.32 -9.69
CA SER A 11 4.80 -8.24 -10.75
C SER A 11 3.34 -8.01 -11.16
N SER A 12 2.77 -6.86 -10.78
CA SER A 12 1.39 -6.49 -11.09
C SER A 12 1.24 -4.99 -11.31
N LEU A 13 0.20 -4.60 -12.03
CA LEU A 13 -0.19 -3.22 -12.25
C LEU A 13 -1.72 -3.13 -12.11
N LYS A 14 -2.19 -2.34 -11.15
CA LYS A 14 -3.61 -2.00 -11.01
C LYS A 14 -3.86 -0.60 -11.56
N TYR A 15 -4.97 -0.41 -12.23
CA TYR A 15 -5.34 0.92 -12.71
C TYR A 15 -6.83 1.18 -12.67
N GLN A 16 -7.17 2.46 -12.65
CA GLN A 16 -8.51 2.98 -12.89
C GLN A 16 -8.42 4.22 -13.77
N LEU A 17 -9.35 4.38 -14.70
CA LEU A 17 -9.60 5.64 -15.38
C LEU A 17 -10.83 6.27 -14.74
N ILE A 18 -10.68 7.46 -14.19
CA ILE A 18 -11.72 8.15 -13.42
C ILE A 18 -12.09 9.46 -14.12
N ASP A 19 -13.37 9.72 -14.32
CA ASP A 19 -13.83 11.06 -14.69
C ASP A 19 -14.00 11.90 -13.42
N MET A 20 -13.15 12.90 -13.25
CA MET A 20 -13.19 13.77 -12.08
C MET A 20 -14.33 14.79 -12.13
N ALA A 21 -15.13 14.84 -13.20
CA ALA A 21 -16.35 15.66 -13.22
C ALA A 21 -17.42 15.12 -12.24
N ASP A 22 -17.51 13.81 -12.08
CA ASP A 22 -18.48 13.13 -11.22
C ASP A 22 -17.89 11.99 -10.36
N GLU A 23 -16.56 11.83 -10.41
CA GLU A 23 -15.78 10.76 -9.74
C GLU A 23 -16.15 9.33 -10.19
N SER A 24 -16.78 9.18 -11.36
CA SER A 24 -17.14 7.88 -11.91
C SER A 24 -15.93 7.09 -12.42
N VAL A 25 -15.94 5.78 -12.18
CA VAL A 25 -14.91 4.87 -12.71
C VAL A 25 -15.29 4.47 -14.13
N MET A 26 -14.60 5.03 -15.11
CA MET A 26 -14.82 4.75 -16.54
C MET A 26 -14.26 3.39 -16.95
N ALA A 27 -13.08 3.04 -16.43
CA ALA A 27 -12.46 1.73 -16.60
C ALA A 27 -11.64 1.36 -15.37
N LYS A 28 -11.46 0.05 -15.16
CA LYS A 28 -10.53 -0.48 -14.17
C LYS A 28 -9.90 -1.76 -14.71
N GLY A 29 -8.73 -2.10 -14.19
CA GLY A 29 -8.13 -3.37 -14.52
C GLY A 29 -6.97 -3.76 -13.63
N LEU A 30 -6.53 -4.99 -13.86
CA LEU A 30 -5.43 -5.62 -13.17
C LEU A 30 -4.60 -6.40 -14.18
N VAL A 31 -3.32 -6.04 -14.25
CA VAL A 31 -2.28 -6.84 -14.88
C VAL A 31 -1.59 -7.67 -13.82
N GLU A 32 -1.44 -8.97 -14.09
CA GLU A 32 -0.78 -9.91 -13.20
C GLU A 32 0.36 -10.63 -13.93
N ARG A 33 1.30 -11.14 -13.14
CA ARG A 33 2.41 -11.99 -13.61
C ARG A 33 3.29 -11.27 -14.65
N ILE A 34 3.55 -9.98 -14.44
CA ILE A 34 4.52 -9.21 -15.25
C ILE A 34 5.92 -9.81 -15.04
N GLY A 35 6.63 -10.09 -16.14
CA GLY A 35 7.94 -10.76 -16.13
C GLY A 35 7.89 -12.26 -15.83
N ILE A 36 6.68 -12.84 -15.76
CA ILE A 36 6.44 -14.25 -15.41
C ILE A 36 5.57 -14.87 -16.51
N GLU A 37 5.78 -16.15 -16.81
CA GLU A 37 4.92 -16.88 -17.76
C GLU A 37 3.44 -16.81 -17.36
N GLY A 38 2.55 -16.68 -18.36
CA GLY A 38 1.11 -16.55 -18.14
C GLY A 38 0.67 -15.15 -17.67
N SER A 39 1.37 -14.10 -18.11
CA SER A 39 0.92 -12.71 -17.91
C SER A 39 -0.49 -12.50 -18.47
N ILE A 40 -1.31 -11.78 -17.71
CA ILE A 40 -2.73 -11.59 -18.00
C ILE A 40 -3.16 -10.18 -17.62
N LEU A 41 -3.94 -9.55 -18.49
CA LEU A 41 -4.69 -8.32 -18.22
C LEU A 41 -6.18 -8.65 -18.12
N THR A 42 -6.76 -8.35 -16.97
CA THR A 42 -8.21 -8.25 -16.80
C THR A 42 -8.62 -6.79 -16.88
N HIS A 43 -9.46 -6.44 -17.86
CA HIS A 43 -9.97 -5.08 -18.10
C HIS A 43 -11.50 -5.06 -18.02
N GLU A 44 -12.05 -4.01 -17.42
CA GLU A 44 -13.49 -3.79 -17.29
C GLU A 44 -13.77 -2.29 -17.49
N SER A 45 -14.60 -1.98 -18.48
CA SER A 45 -15.11 -0.62 -18.74
C SER A 45 -16.57 -0.51 -18.31
N ALA A 46 -16.98 0.68 -17.90
CA ALA A 46 -18.34 0.95 -17.44
C ALA A 46 -19.38 0.56 -18.51
N GLY A 47 -20.34 -0.28 -18.13
CA GLY A 47 -21.40 -0.76 -19.02
C GLY A 47 -20.96 -1.78 -20.07
N LYS A 48 -19.74 -2.32 -19.98
CA LYS A 48 -19.20 -3.32 -20.91
C LYS A 48 -18.81 -4.62 -20.21
N ASP A 49 -18.76 -5.71 -20.96
CA ASP A 49 -18.31 -7.00 -20.45
C ASP A 49 -16.82 -6.98 -20.10
N LYS A 50 -16.47 -7.76 -19.07
CA LYS A 50 -15.08 -7.97 -18.67
C LYS A 50 -14.30 -8.62 -19.81
N LYS A 51 -13.16 -8.03 -20.15
CA LYS A 51 -12.21 -8.56 -21.13
C LYS A 51 -10.97 -9.13 -20.44
N VAL A 52 -10.57 -10.32 -20.88
CA VAL A 52 -9.31 -10.97 -20.47
C VAL A 52 -8.39 -11.00 -21.69
N ILE A 53 -7.15 -10.55 -21.51
CA ILE A 53 -6.10 -10.51 -22.54
C ILE A 53 -4.90 -11.26 -21.98
N GLU A 54 -4.57 -12.38 -22.59
CA GLU A 54 -3.40 -13.19 -22.27
C GLU A 54 -2.29 -12.85 -23.28
N GLU A 55 -1.28 -12.11 -22.84
CA GLU A 55 -0.16 -11.71 -23.68
C GLU A 55 1.13 -11.67 -22.84
N PRO A 56 2.26 -12.20 -23.33
CA PRO A 56 3.52 -12.12 -22.60
C PRO A 56 3.95 -10.67 -22.33
N MET A 57 4.18 -10.33 -21.06
CA MET A 57 4.61 -9.00 -20.64
C MET A 57 5.97 -9.12 -19.95
N LYS A 58 7.04 -8.75 -20.67
CA LYS A 58 8.42 -8.85 -20.15
C LYS A 58 8.71 -7.85 -19.02
N ASP A 59 8.03 -6.70 -19.02
CA ASP A 59 8.26 -5.59 -18.11
C ASP A 59 6.98 -4.74 -17.96
N HIS A 60 7.02 -3.77 -17.03
CA HIS A 60 5.90 -2.86 -16.79
C HIS A 60 5.61 -1.92 -17.96
N LYS A 61 6.58 -1.66 -18.84
CA LYS A 61 6.35 -0.83 -20.03
C LYS A 61 5.37 -1.55 -20.97
N LYS A 62 5.65 -2.80 -21.31
CA LYS A 62 4.73 -3.60 -22.14
C LYS A 62 3.38 -3.83 -21.47
N ALA A 63 3.36 -4.02 -20.14
CA ALA A 63 2.12 -4.10 -19.39
C ALA A 63 1.29 -2.82 -19.51
N LEU A 64 1.92 -1.65 -19.42
CA LEU A 64 1.26 -0.36 -19.53
C LEU A 64 0.79 -0.09 -20.96
N GLU A 65 1.59 -0.42 -21.98
CA GLU A 65 1.16 -0.36 -23.40
C GLU A 65 -0.16 -1.11 -23.60
N LEU A 66 -0.26 -2.34 -23.08
CA LEU A 66 -1.49 -3.14 -23.18
C LEU A 66 -2.67 -2.54 -22.40
N VAL A 67 -2.41 -1.90 -21.26
CA VAL A 67 -3.44 -1.18 -20.51
C VAL A 67 -3.97 -0.01 -21.33
N LEU A 68 -3.09 0.78 -21.93
CA LEU A 68 -3.46 1.93 -22.74
C LEU A 68 -4.24 1.50 -23.99
N GLU A 69 -3.76 0.47 -24.70
CA GLU A 69 -4.46 -0.15 -25.84
C GLU A 69 -5.86 -0.66 -25.46
N ALA A 70 -6.00 -1.29 -24.29
CA ALA A 70 -7.29 -1.76 -23.79
C ALA A 70 -8.25 -0.61 -23.47
N VAL A 71 -7.73 0.47 -22.87
CA VAL A 71 -8.51 1.65 -22.49
C VAL A 71 -9.08 2.40 -23.71
N VAL A 72 -8.35 2.43 -24.83
CA VAL A 72 -8.80 3.06 -26.09
C VAL A 72 -9.44 2.08 -27.08
N ASN A 73 -9.64 0.82 -26.69
CA ASN A 73 -10.16 -0.18 -27.61
C ASN A 73 -11.59 0.16 -28.07
N LYS A 74 -11.85 0.11 -29.38
CA LYS A 74 -13.16 0.48 -29.96
C LYS A 74 -14.33 -0.37 -29.45
N GLU A 75 -14.09 -1.64 -29.14
CA GLU A 75 -15.13 -2.56 -28.69
C GLU A 75 -15.35 -2.44 -27.18
N TYR A 76 -14.26 -2.58 -26.41
CA TYR A 76 -14.35 -2.75 -24.95
C TYR A 76 -13.67 -1.65 -24.11
N GLY A 77 -13.03 -0.66 -24.74
CA GLY A 77 -12.38 0.46 -24.06
C GLY A 77 -13.37 1.50 -23.54
N ALA A 78 -12.86 2.46 -22.77
CA ALA A 78 -13.64 3.50 -22.10
C ALA A 78 -13.56 4.88 -22.76
N ILE A 79 -12.56 5.10 -23.62
CA ILE A 79 -12.31 6.37 -24.32
C ILE A 79 -11.91 6.09 -25.78
N GLU A 80 -11.97 7.09 -26.64
CA GLU A 80 -11.65 6.97 -28.07
C GLU A 80 -10.18 7.24 -28.36
N SER A 81 -9.55 8.12 -27.59
CA SER A 81 -8.14 8.49 -27.73
C SER A 81 -7.41 8.61 -26.40
N MET A 82 -6.10 8.38 -26.44
CA MET A 82 -5.18 8.65 -25.33
C MET A 82 -5.12 10.14 -24.97
N ASP A 83 -5.41 11.04 -25.91
CA ASP A 83 -5.43 12.49 -25.68
C ASP A 83 -6.53 12.92 -24.69
N GLU A 84 -7.49 12.05 -24.40
CA GLU A 84 -8.53 12.31 -23.40
C GLU A 84 -8.02 12.12 -21.97
N ILE A 85 -6.86 11.50 -21.76
CA ILE A 85 -6.23 11.36 -20.44
C ILE A 85 -5.44 12.64 -20.12
N GLU A 86 -5.97 13.43 -19.20
CA GLU A 86 -5.45 14.76 -18.88
C GLU A 86 -4.40 14.76 -17.75
N ALA A 87 -4.34 13.69 -16.95
CA ALA A 87 -3.32 13.49 -15.90
C ALA A 87 -3.18 12.02 -15.51
N VAL A 88 -2.05 11.67 -14.91
CA VAL A 88 -1.83 10.34 -14.33
C VAL A 88 -1.45 10.45 -12.86
N GLY A 89 -2.22 9.80 -11.99
CA GLY A 89 -1.92 9.67 -10.56
C GLY A 89 -1.19 8.36 -10.29
N HIS A 90 -0.01 8.43 -9.69
CA HIS A 90 0.78 7.27 -9.29
C HIS A 90 0.72 7.08 -7.78
N ARG A 91 0.31 5.88 -7.34
CA ARG A 91 0.62 5.46 -5.96
C ARG A 91 2.13 5.26 -5.86
N VAL A 92 2.74 5.95 -4.90
CA VAL A 92 4.15 5.84 -4.60
C VAL A 92 4.30 5.49 -3.12
N VAL A 93 5.21 4.57 -2.79
CA VAL A 93 5.26 4.05 -1.43
C VAL A 93 6.06 4.98 -0.50
N HIS A 94 7.29 5.33 -0.86
CA HIS A 94 8.18 6.03 0.07
C HIS A 94 8.88 7.22 -0.57
N ALA A 95 8.71 8.41 0.02
CA ALA A 95 9.44 9.62 -0.40
C ALA A 95 10.23 10.28 0.75
N GLY A 96 10.41 9.54 1.85
CA GLY A 96 11.18 10.00 3.01
C GLY A 96 10.48 11.16 3.70
N GLU A 97 11.26 12.09 4.24
CA GLU A 97 10.75 13.34 4.82
C GLU A 97 10.64 14.47 3.78
N LYS A 98 11.13 14.25 2.55
CA LYS A 98 11.20 15.30 1.51
C LYS A 98 9.82 15.73 1.00
N PHE A 99 8.86 14.82 1.00
CA PHE A 99 7.51 15.08 0.49
C PHE A 99 6.45 14.62 1.49
N SER A 100 5.60 15.57 1.91
CA SER A 100 4.55 15.37 2.91
C SER A 100 3.12 15.49 2.37
N ASP A 101 2.99 15.73 1.06
CA ASP A 101 1.71 15.67 0.34
C ASP A 101 1.96 15.17 -1.09
N SER A 102 0.87 14.96 -1.84
CA SER A 102 0.94 14.63 -3.26
C SER A 102 1.59 15.76 -4.06
N VAL A 103 2.46 15.42 -5.02
CA VAL A 103 3.20 16.40 -5.82
C VAL A 103 3.19 16.05 -7.30
N VAL A 104 3.24 17.07 -8.16
CA VAL A 104 3.54 16.88 -9.58
C VAL A 104 4.96 16.34 -9.71
N ILE A 105 5.11 15.23 -10.41
CA ILE A 105 6.39 14.54 -10.57
C ILE A 105 7.26 15.34 -11.55
N ASN A 106 8.41 15.76 -11.05
CA ASN A 106 9.50 16.35 -11.83
C ASN A 106 10.79 15.54 -11.55
N ASN A 107 11.93 16.01 -12.09
CA ASN A 107 13.22 15.34 -11.89
C ASN A 107 13.65 15.27 -10.42
N ASP A 108 13.33 16.28 -9.60
CA ASP A 108 13.66 16.31 -8.17
C ASP A 108 12.87 15.24 -7.40
N VAL A 109 11.58 15.05 -7.75
CA VAL A 109 10.74 13.99 -7.19
C VAL A 109 11.28 12.62 -7.59
N ILE A 110 11.68 12.43 -8.85
CA ILE A 110 12.28 11.16 -9.30
C ILE A 110 13.57 10.85 -8.54
N ALA A 111 14.47 11.83 -8.39
CA ALA A 111 15.72 11.65 -7.65
C ALA A 111 15.47 11.29 -6.17
N ALA A 112 14.51 11.95 -5.52
CA ALA A 112 14.15 11.63 -4.13
C ALA A 112 13.58 10.20 -3.99
N LEU A 113 12.81 9.74 -4.97
CA LEU A 113 12.28 8.38 -4.99
C LEU A 113 13.38 7.34 -5.20
N GLU A 114 14.39 7.65 -6.00
CA GLU A 114 15.58 6.83 -6.18
C GLU A 114 16.40 6.71 -4.90
N GLU A 115 16.64 7.82 -4.20
CA GLU A 115 17.30 7.81 -2.89
C GLU A 115 16.51 6.97 -1.86
N CYS A 116 15.17 7.07 -1.89
CA CYS A 116 14.30 6.29 -1.01
C CYS A 116 14.17 4.81 -1.39
N ILE A 117 14.84 4.32 -2.44
CA ILE A 117 14.90 2.88 -2.75
C ILE A 117 15.51 2.11 -1.58
N GLU A 118 16.48 2.67 -0.86
CA GLU A 118 17.05 2.02 0.33
C GLU A 118 15.99 1.78 1.43
N LEU A 119 15.00 2.67 1.54
CA LEU A 119 13.91 2.59 2.51
C LEU A 119 12.78 1.65 2.06
N ALA A 120 12.56 1.54 0.75
CA ALA A 120 11.49 0.73 0.18
C ALA A 120 11.93 -0.05 -1.08
N PRO A 121 12.91 -0.98 -0.97
CA PRO A 121 13.57 -1.59 -2.13
C PRO A 121 12.67 -2.48 -2.96
N LEU A 122 11.59 -3.01 -2.37
CA LEU A 122 10.62 -3.85 -3.08
C LEU A 122 9.47 -3.06 -3.72
N HIS A 123 9.37 -1.75 -3.46
CA HIS A 123 8.18 -0.95 -3.80
C HIS A 123 8.53 0.29 -4.63
N ASN A 124 9.54 1.08 -4.24
CA ASN A 124 9.93 2.26 -4.99
C ASN A 124 10.41 1.95 -6.42
N PRO A 125 11.23 0.89 -6.67
CA PRO A 125 11.63 0.56 -8.02
C PRO A 125 10.47 0.30 -8.99
N PRO A 126 9.47 -0.58 -8.70
CA PRO A 126 8.33 -0.73 -9.61
C PRO A 126 7.47 0.53 -9.74
N ASN A 127 7.38 1.39 -8.70
CA ASN A 127 6.70 2.69 -8.83
C ASN A 127 7.43 3.59 -9.86
N LEU A 128 8.75 3.71 -9.75
CA LEU A 128 9.59 4.48 -10.68
C LEU A 128 9.53 3.96 -12.11
N ILE A 129 9.54 2.64 -12.30
CA ILE A 129 9.38 2.03 -13.63
C ILE A 129 8.02 2.42 -14.22
N GLY A 130 6.93 2.34 -13.44
CA GLY A 130 5.60 2.75 -13.88
C GLY A 130 5.51 4.23 -14.25
N ILE A 131 6.09 5.11 -13.43
CA ILE A 131 6.16 6.56 -13.70
C ILE A 131 6.89 6.82 -15.01
N ARG A 132 8.09 6.24 -15.19
CA ARG A 132 8.90 6.42 -16.40
C ARG A 132 8.20 5.89 -17.65
N ALA A 133 7.54 4.74 -17.54
CA ALA A 133 6.77 4.18 -18.65
C ALA A 133 5.59 5.08 -19.03
N CYS A 134 4.85 5.64 -18.06
CA CYS A 134 3.80 6.61 -18.33
C CYS A 134 4.35 7.88 -18.98
N MET A 135 5.48 8.42 -18.51
CA MET A 135 6.13 9.60 -19.10
C MET A 135 6.58 9.38 -20.54
N GLU A 136 7.03 8.17 -20.87
CA GLU A 136 7.43 7.82 -22.23
C GLU A 136 6.21 7.63 -23.16
N LEU A 137 5.17 6.94 -22.70
CA LEU A 137 3.99 6.60 -23.51
C LEU A 137 2.98 7.76 -23.64
N MET A 138 2.99 8.71 -22.72
CA MET A 138 2.06 9.85 -22.68
C MET A 138 2.84 11.16 -22.53
N PRO A 139 3.63 11.57 -23.54
CA PRO A 139 4.47 12.75 -23.47
C PRO A 139 3.62 14.02 -23.28
N GLY A 140 4.00 14.84 -22.30
CA GLY A 140 3.30 16.10 -21.98
C GLY A 140 2.13 15.97 -21.01
N VAL A 141 1.68 14.75 -20.70
CA VAL A 141 0.65 14.53 -19.67
C VAL A 141 1.27 14.68 -18.28
N PRO A 142 0.69 15.50 -17.37
CA PRO A 142 1.21 15.67 -16.03
C PRO A 142 1.07 14.39 -15.20
N MET A 143 2.16 14.02 -14.54
CA MET A 143 2.24 12.89 -13.61
C MET A 143 2.20 13.41 -12.18
N VAL A 144 1.43 12.78 -11.30
CA VAL A 144 1.30 13.16 -9.89
C VAL A 144 1.63 11.98 -9.00
N GLY A 145 2.57 12.14 -8.07
CA GLY A 145 2.92 11.14 -7.07
C GLY A 145 2.06 11.32 -5.82
N VAL A 146 1.41 10.25 -5.38
CA VAL A 146 0.61 10.19 -4.15
C VAL A 146 1.28 9.21 -3.20
N PHE A 147 1.84 9.71 -2.09
CA PHE A 147 2.71 8.92 -1.23
C PHE A 147 1.95 8.23 -0.08
N ASP A 148 2.16 6.93 0.09
CA ASP A 148 1.58 6.17 1.21
C ASP A 148 2.03 6.69 2.59
N THR A 149 3.18 7.35 2.64
CA THR A 149 3.80 7.91 3.86
C THR A 149 3.38 9.34 4.16
N ALA A 150 2.84 10.09 3.19
CA ALA A 150 2.59 11.54 3.31
C ALA A 150 1.65 11.89 4.46
N PHE A 151 0.52 11.19 4.59
CA PHE A 151 -0.47 11.47 5.63
C PHE A 151 0.10 11.36 7.06
N HIS A 152 1.11 10.50 7.24
CA HIS A 152 1.73 10.21 8.52
C HIS A 152 2.87 11.18 8.88
N GLN A 153 3.26 12.10 8.00
CA GLN A 153 4.27 13.12 8.29
C GLN A 153 3.85 14.11 9.40
N SER A 154 2.57 14.08 9.79
CA SER A 154 2.04 14.85 10.91
C SER A 154 2.29 14.23 12.29
N MET A 155 2.85 13.01 12.37
CA MET A 155 3.18 12.36 13.64
C MET A 155 4.19 13.19 14.45
N PRO A 156 4.01 13.36 15.76
CA PRO A 156 5.01 14.00 16.62
C PRO A 156 6.25 13.10 16.81
N ALA A 157 7.39 13.69 17.17
CA ALA A 157 8.64 12.96 17.42
C ALA A 157 8.50 11.82 18.44
N SER A 158 7.63 12.00 19.43
CA SER A 158 7.32 10.96 20.43
C SER A 158 6.65 9.70 19.84
N SER A 159 6.05 9.79 18.64
CA SER A 159 5.47 8.65 17.92
C SER A 159 6.43 8.07 16.90
N TYR A 160 7.24 8.91 16.23
CA TYR A 160 8.09 8.43 15.13
C TYR A 160 9.53 8.09 15.49
N ILE A 161 10.07 8.57 16.61
CA ILE A 161 11.42 8.21 17.04
C ILE A 161 11.38 6.86 17.76
N TYR A 162 12.15 5.90 17.25
CA TYR A 162 12.40 4.65 17.97
C TYR A 162 13.36 4.89 19.14
N ALA A 163 13.22 4.09 20.20
CA ALA A 163 14.13 4.09 21.35
C ALA A 163 15.48 3.39 21.03
N LEU A 164 16.15 3.90 20.01
CA LEU A 164 17.48 3.50 19.53
C LEU A 164 18.46 4.66 19.76
N PRO A 165 19.78 4.43 19.65
CA PRO A 165 20.75 5.53 19.55
C PRO A 165 20.29 6.55 18.50
N TYR A 166 20.20 7.82 18.90
CA TYR A 166 19.58 8.89 18.11
C TYR A 166 20.31 9.11 16.77
N GLU A 167 21.60 8.76 16.71
CA GLU A 167 22.44 8.87 15.53
C GLU A 167 21.91 8.04 14.35
N TYR A 168 21.15 6.97 14.59
CA TYR A 168 20.52 6.20 13.51
C TYR A 168 19.38 6.95 12.82
N TYR A 169 18.66 7.79 13.56
CA TYR A 169 17.71 8.72 12.96
C TYR A 169 18.45 9.79 12.13
N GLU A 170 19.46 10.43 12.70
CA GLU A 170 20.19 11.51 12.02
C GLU A 170 20.94 11.04 10.76
N LYS A 171 21.56 9.86 10.82
CA LYS A 171 22.42 9.36 9.74
C LYS A 171 21.66 8.60 8.66
N TYR A 172 20.63 7.84 9.03
CA TYR A 172 19.95 6.90 8.13
C TYR A 172 18.45 7.13 8.02
N GLY A 173 17.90 8.14 8.72
CA GLY A 173 16.47 8.41 8.70
C GLY A 173 15.63 7.28 9.31
N VAL A 174 16.18 6.54 10.29
CA VAL A 174 15.45 5.46 10.99
C VAL A 174 14.39 6.08 11.89
N ARG A 175 13.14 6.07 11.41
CA ARG A 175 11.95 6.56 12.10
C ARG A 175 10.72 5.78 11.65
N LYS A 176 9.61 5.95 12.38
CA LYS A 176 8.29 5.54 11.89
C LYS A 176 7.88 6.44 10.73
N TYR A 177 7.59 5.83 9.58
CA TYR A 177 6.99 6.52 8.44
C TYR A 177 5.51 6.21 8.31
N GLY A 178 5.10 4.95 8.53
CA GLY A 178 3.73 4.51 8.32
C GLY A 178 3.36 4.37 6.84
N PHE A 179 2.36 3.54 6.55
CA PHE A 179 1.90 3.28 5.18
C PHE A 179 0.38 3.16 5.15
N HIS A 180 -0.18 2.99 3.95
CA HIS A 180 -1.62 3.09 3.68
C HIS A 180 -2.18 4.49 4.02
N GLY A 181 -1.35 5.53 4.06
CA GLY A 181 -1.74 6.89 4.42
C GLY A 181 -2.88 7.43 3.55
N THR A 182 -2.86 7.19 2.23
CA THR A 182 -3.95 7.57 1.33
C THR A 182 -5.28 6.92 1.72
N SER A 183 -5.26 5.63 2.10
CA SER A 183 -6.46 4.94 2.56
C SER A 183 -6.96 5.49 3.89
N HIS A 184 -6.06 5.69 4.86
CA HIS A 184 -6.40 6.25 6.17
C HIS A 184 -6.97 7.67 6.05
N LYS A 185 -6.33 8.52 5.24
CA LYS A 185 -6.79 9.88 4.93
C LYS A 185 -8.20 9.86 4.32
N TYR A 186 -8.42 9.04 3.29
CA TYR A 186 -9.71 8.93 2.61
C TYR A 186 -10.82 8.48 3.56
N VAL A 187 -10.63 7.37 4.29
CA VAL A 187 -11.71 6.84 5.15
C VAL A 187 -11.99 7.75 6.34
N ALA A 188 -11.00 8.48 6.86
CA ALA A 188 -11.22 9.48 7.91
C ALA A 188 -12.07 10.65 7.39
N GLN A 189 -11.72 11.20 6.23
CA GLN A 189 -12.51 12.26 5.57
C GLN A 189 -13.94 11.79 5.26
N ARG A 190 -14.08 10.56 4.75
CA ARG A 190 -15.39 9.99 4.43
C ARG A 190 -16.23 9.77 5.69
N THR A 191 -15.63 9.30 6.79
CA THR A 191 -16.32 9.17 8.07
C THR A 191 -16.82 10.52 8.59
N ALA A 192 -15.98 11.56 8.57
CA ALA A 192 -16.39 12.91 8.97
C ALA A 192 -17.59 13.41 8.15
N SER A 193 -17.54 13.22 6.82
CA SER A 193 -18.65 13.54 5.91
C SER A 193 -19.94 12.77 6.23
N ILE A 194 -19.87 11.47 6.52
CA ILE A 194 -21.03 10.65 6.90
C ILE A 194 -21.65 11.12 8.21
N LEU A 195 -20.81 11.52 9.17
CA LEU A 195 -21.24 12.02 10.48
C LEU A 195 -21.75 13.47 10.43
N GLY A 196 -21.58 14.18 9.31
CA GLY A 196 -21.93 15.59 9.19
C GLY A 196 -21.11 16.48 10.13
N LYS A 197 -19.85 16.10 10.38
CA LYS A 197 -18.92 16.81 11.28
C LYS A 197 -17.64 17.18 10.55
N ASP A 198 -16.97 18.20 11.04
CA ASP A 198 -15.65 18.60 10.53
C ASP A 198 -14.59 17.61 11.01
N LEU A 199 -13.68 17.21 10.11
CA LEU A 199 -12.63 16.23 10.42
C LEU A 199 -11.68 16.72 11.52
N ASP A 200 -11.46 18.02 11.62
CA ASP A 200 -10.62 18.65 12.64
C ASP A 200 -11.27 18.70 14.04
N SER A 201 -12.51 18.24 14.16
CA SER A 201 -13.25 18.13 15.43
C SER A 201 -13.36 16.69 15.97
N LEU A 202 -12.74 15.72 15.28
CA LEU A 202 -12.92 14.28 15.55
C LEU A 202 -11.61 13.58 15.92
N LYS A 203 -11.73 12.61 16.83
CA LYS A 203 -10.71 11.60 17.14
C LYS A 203 -11.10 10.26 16.52
N ILE A 204 -10.49 9.94 15.39
CA ILE A 204 -10.84 8.77 14.58
C ILE A 204 -9.75 7.72 14.67
N ILE A 205 -10.14 6.47 14.92
CA ILE A 205 -9.28 5.29 14.70
C ILE A 205 -9.69 4.67 13.39
N THR A 206 -8.75 4.58 12.44
CA THR A 206 -8.99 3.96 11.14
C THR A 206 -8.26 2.63 11.05
N CYS A 207 -8.98 1.58 10.69
CA CYS A 207 -8.46 0.21 10.59
C CYS A 207 -8.46 -0.24 9.11
N HIS A 208 -7.31 -0.14 8.45
CA HIS A 208 -7.13 -0.70 7.11
C HIS A 208 -6.75 -2.17 7.25
N LEU A 209 -7.70 -3.10 7.09
CA LEU A 209 -7.50 -4.52 7.35
C LEU A 209 -7.57 -5.32 6.04
N GLY A 210 -6.41 -5.51 5.39
CA GLY A 210 -6.26 -6.36 4.21
C GLY A 210 -5.12 -7.37 4.37
N ASN A 211 -4.56 -7.85 3.25
CA ASN A 211 -3.37 -8.71 3.29
C ASN A 211 -2.17 -7.97 3.91
N GLY A 212 -2.06 -6.66 3.67
CA GLY A 212 -1.39 -5.74 4.58
C GLY A 212 -2.41 -5.06 5.49
N ALA A 213 -2.08 -4.90 6.76
CA ALA A 213 -3.00 -4.34 7.74
C ALA A 213 -2.32 -3.27 8.59
N SER A 214 -3.00 -2.14 8.78
CA SER A 214 -2.53 -1.03 9.61
C SER A 214 -3.68 -0.35 10.34
N ILE A 215 -3.38 0.22 11.50
CA ILE A 215 -4.29 1.04 12.29
C ILE A 215 -3.64 2.39 12.53
N THR A 216 -4.40 3.47 12.36
CA THR A 216 -3.92 4.84 12.53
C THR A 216 -4.81 5.60 13.50
N ALA A 217 -4.18 6.29 14.46
CA ALA A 217 -4.79 7.27 15.34
C ALA A 217 -4.79 8.63 14.65
N ILE A 218 -5.97 9.20 14.44
CA ILE A 218 -6.16 10.47 13.75
C ILE A 218 -6.83 11.45 14.72
N ASP A 219 -6.10 12.46 15.15
CA ASP A 219 -6.57 13.48 16.09
C ASP A 219 -6.67 14.82 15.35
N ASN A 220 -7.88 15.37 15.30
CA ASN A 220 -8.19 16.63 14.61
C ASN A 220 -7.66 16.66 13.17
N GLY A 221 -7.93 15.58 12.43
CA GLY A 221 -7.53 15.41 11.02
C GLY A 221 -6.05 15.13 10.76
N LYS A 222 -5.22 14.99 11.80
CA LYS A 222 -3.80 14.68 11.68
C LYS A 222 -3.50 13.27 12.16
N SER A 223 -2.65 12.55 11.44
CA SER A 223 -2.14 11.25 11.87
C SER A 223 -1.17 11.45 13.04
N VAL A 224 -1.57 11.08 14.25
CA VAL A 224 -0.73 11.24 15.44
C VAL A 224 0.03 9.97 15.84
N ASP A 225 -0.42 8.80 15.37
CA ASP A 225 0.31 7.53 15.48
C ASP A 225 -0.22 6.52 14.45
N THR A 226 0.60 5.55 14.07
CA THR A 226 0.19 4.45 13.20
C THR A 226 0.93 3.16 13.54
N SER A 227 0.32 2.01 13.25
CA SER A 227 0.89 0.71 13.62
C SER A 227 2.07 0.32 12.75
N MET A 228 2.13 0.77 11.49
CA MET A 228 3.27 0.46 10.62
C MET A 228 4.46 1.38 10.91
N GLY A 229 5.65 0.84 10.65
CA GLY A 229 6.91 1.35 11.17
C GLY A 229 7.73 2.15 10.18
N PHE A 230 9.04 1.98 10.32
CA PHE A 230 10.05 2.24 9.30
C PHE A 230 9.76 1.47 8.01
N THR A 231 9.24 0.24 8.14
CA THR A 231 8.80 -0.59 7.03
C THR A 231 7.36 -1.06 7.24
N PRO A 232 6.69 -1.60 6.20
CA PRO A 232 5.36 -2.19 6.34
C PRO A 232 5.31 -3.49 7.15
N LEU A 233 6.39 -3.91 7.82
CA LEU A 233 6.46 -5.14 8.61
C LEU A 233 5.90 -4.98 10.03
N GLU A 234 6.08 -3.81 10.65
CA GLU A 234 5.64 -3.52 12.03
C GLU A 234 4.12 -3.46 12.14
N GLY A 235 3.60 -3.74 13.33
CA GLY A 235 2.23 -3.50 13.70
C GLY A 235 1.39 -4.76 13.80
N LEU A 236 0.33 -4.79 13.00
CA LEU A 236 -0.64 -5.86 13.01
C LEU A 236 -0.07 -7.18 12.48
N VAL A 237 -0.74 -8.27 12.86
CA VAL A 237 -0.59 -9.55 12.15
C VAL A 237 -1.18 -9.35 10.76
N MET A 238 -0.53 -9.88 9.73
CA MET A 238 -0.91 -9.68 8.33
C MET A 238 -0.97 -11.03 7.60
N GLY A 239 -1.20 -11.01 6.28
CA GLY A 239 -1.24 -12.23 5.45
C GLY A 239 0.01 -13.10 5.61
N THR A 240 1.17 -12.52 5.28
CA THR A 240 2.48 -13.21 5.33
C THR A 240 3.53 -12.50 6.20
N ARG A 241 3.20 -11.31 6.72
CA ARG A 241 4.08 -10.49 7.55
C ARG A 241 3.82 -10.73 9.03
N SER A 242 4.89 -10.74 9.82
CA SER A 242 4.84 -11.06 11.25
C SER A 242 4.04 -10.06 12.09
N GLY A 243 4.11 -8.76 11.76
CA GLY A 243 3.75 -7.70 12.71
C GLY A 243 4.77 -7.64 13.85
N ASP A 244 4.36 -7.05 14.97
CA ASP A 244 5.25 -6.89 16.12
C ASP A 244 5.66 -8.23 16.75
N LEU A 245 6.93 -8.32 17.09
CA LEU A 245 7.57 -9.39 17.84
C LEU A 245 8.71 -8.82 18.69
N ASP A 246 9.19 -9.61 19.64
CA ASP A 246 10.38 -9.27 20.42
C ASP A 246 11.62 -9.26 19.52
N PRO A 247 12.37 -8.15 19.38
CA PRO A 247 13.58 -8.08 18.58
C PRO A 247 14.58 -9.21 18.84
N ALA A 248 14.68 -9.72 20.07
CA ALA A 248 15.61 -10.80 20.41
C ALA A 248 15.26 -12.15 19.75
N ILE A 249 14.01 -12.35 19.34
CA ILE A 249 13.58 -13.55 18.59
C ILE A 249 14.30 -13.60 17.23
N ILE A 250 14.54 -12.45 16.61
CA ILE A 250 15.18 -12.37 15.29
C ILE A 250 16.59 -12.96 15.38
N THR A 251 17.41 -12.44 16.29
CA THR A 251 18.80 -12.91 16.47
C THR A 251 18.84 -14.35 16.97
N PHE A 252 17.92 -14.74 17.84
CA PHE A 252 17.83 -16.11 18.35
C PHE A 252 17.55 -17.13 17.23
N ILE A 253 16.56 -16.87 16.36
CA ILE A 253 16.26 -17.79 15.26
C ILE A 253 17.38 -17.79 14.22
N MET A 254 17.95 -16.61 13.89
CA MET A 254 19.09 -16.54 12.97
C MET A 254 20.26 -17.40 13.45
N GLU A 255 20.59 -17.35 14.74
CA GLU A 255 21.66 -18.16 15.32
C GLU A 255 21.33 -19.65 15.32
N LYS A 256 20.09 -20.03 15.67
CA LYS A 256 19.68 -21.44 15.77
C LYS A 256 19.55 -22.15 14.42
N GLU A 257 19.05 -21.45 13.42
CA GLU A 257 18.80 -21.98 12.08
C GLU A 257 19.89 -21.57 11.09
N ASN A 258 20.94 -20.87 11.56
CA ASN A 258 22.02 -20.32 10.75
C ASN A 258 21.52 -19.52 9.53
N LEU A 259 20.51 -18.67 9.76
CA LEU A 259 19.91 -17.86 8.69
C LEU A 259 20.71 -16.60 8.43
N SER A 260 20.89 -16.28 7.16
CA SER A 260 21.32 -14.97 6.70
C SER A 260 20.27 -13.88 6.99
N ILE A 261 20.68 -12.62 6.88
CA ILE A 261 19.79 -11.46 7.00
C ILE A 261 18.67 -11.53 5.96
N ASP A 262 18.98 -11.92 4.73
CA ASP A 262 18.00 -12.01 3.64
C ASP A 262 16.99 -13.14 3.87
N GLU A 263 17.45 -14.29 4.37
CA GLU A 263 16.56 -15.40 4.72
C GLU A 263 15.64 -15.05 5.89
N MET A 264 16.15 -14.34 6.90
CA MET A 264 15.33 -13.86 8.02
C MET A 264 14.34 -12.79 7.56
N ASN A 265 14.76 -11.84 6.72
CA ASN A 265 13.88 -10.84 6.14
C ASN A 265 12.75 -11.48 5.31
N ASN A 266 13.09 -12.51 4.51
CA ASN A 266 12.12 -13.29 3.77
C ASN A 266 11.17 -14.08 4.70
N LEU A 267 11.69 -14.67 5.78
CA LEU A 267 10.88 -15.36 6.78
C LEU A 267 9.83 -14.41 7.38
N LEU A 268 10.27 -13.22 7.82
CA LEU A 268 9.40 -12.22 8.44
C LEU A 268 8.37 -11.62 7.49
N ASN A 269 8.71 -11.47 6.20
CA ASN A 269 7.83 -10.83 5.21
C ASN A 269 6.94 -11.80 4.41
N LYS A 270 7.39 -13.04 4.18
CA LYS A 270 6.75 -13.97 3.23
C LYS A 270 6.30 -15.28 3.85
N LYS A 271 6.84 -15.68 5.01
CA LYS A 271 6.55 -16.98 5.64
C LYS A 271 5.90 -16.87 7.03
N SER A 272 5.57 -15.65 7.47
CA SER A 272 5.02 -15.34 8.79
C SER A 272 3.53 -15.02 8.71
N GLY A 273 2.99 -14.27 9.68
CA GLY A 273 1.60 -13.82 9.67
C GLY A 273 0.58 -14.94 9.86
N VAL A 274 -0.64 -14.72 9.36
CA VAL A 274 -1.69 -15.76 9.41
C VAL A 274 -1.30 -16.98 8.59
N LEU A 275 -0.51 -16.83 7.52
CA LEU A 275 0.06 -17.95 6.76
C LEU A 275 0.97 -18.81 7.65
N GLY A 276 1.94 -18.21 8.32
CA GLY A 276 2.87 -18.93 9.19
C GLY A 276 2.17 -19.64 10.36
N ILE A 277 1.17 -18.98 10.96
CA ILE A 277 0.40 -19.56 12.07
C ILE A 277 -0.51 -20.69 11.58
N SER A 278 -1.30 -20.47 10.52
CA SER A 278 -2.28 -21.45 10.02
C SER A 278 -1.61 -22.63 9.32
N GLY A 279 -0.56 -22.38 8.54
CA GLY A 279 0.01 -23.33 7.58
C GLY A 279 -0.87 -23.58 6.34
N ILE A 280 -1.84 -22.71 6.06
CA ILE A 280 -2.86 -22.92 5.01
C ILE A 280 -2.72 -21.89 3.89
N SER A 281 -3.04 -20.63 4.18
CA SER A 281 -3.14 -19.55 3.21
C SER A 281 -2.81 -18.21 3.85
N SER A 282 -2.53 -17.20 3.04
CA SER A 282 -2.45 -15.81 3.47
C SER A 282 -3.79 -15.07 3.33
N ASP A 283 -4.78 -15.71 2.72
CA ASP A 283 -6.12 -15.17 2.52
C ASP A 283 -7.04 -15.51 3.70
N PHE A 284 -7.61 -14.48 4.34
CA PHE A 284 -8.48 -14.65 5.49
C PHE A 284 -9.75 -15.46 5.19
N ARG A 285 -10.23 -15.47 3.94
CA ARG A 285 -11.41 -16.25 3.54
C ARG A 285 -11.15 -17.75 3.66
N ASP A 286 -9.97 -18.19 3.23
CA ASP A 286 -9.54 -19.59 3.34
C ASP A 286 -9.38 -19.97 4.81
N ILE A 287 -8.76 -19.08 5.60
CA ILE A 287 -8.55 -19.30 7.04
C ILE A 287 -9.89 -19.42 7.78
N GLU A 288 -10.85 -18.54 7.50
CA GLU A 288 -12.20 -18.60 8.09
C GLU A 288 -12.94 -19.88 7.71
N SER A 289 -12.84 -20.34 6.45
CA SER A 289 -13.43 -21.61 6.03
C SER A 289 -12.82 -22.78 6.79
N SER A 290 -11.49 -22.87 6.84
CA SER A 290 -10.80 -23.93 7.56
C SER A 290 -11.06 -23.90 9.07
N ALA A 291 -11.20 -22.71 9.67
CA ALA A 291 -11.57 -22.59 11.08
C ALA A 291 -12.99 -23.12 11.35
N LYS A 292 -13.95 -22.82 10.48
CA LYS A 292 -15.33 -23.37 10.55
C LYS A 292 -15.36 -24.88 10.40
N GLU A 293 -14.43 -25.45 9.62
CA GLU A 293 -14.23 -26.90 9.47
C GLU A 293 -13.49 -27.55 10.67
N GLY A 294 -13.10 -26.76 11.68
CA GLY A 294 -12.48 -27.26 12.91
C GLY A 294 -10.96 -27.24 12.93
N ASN A 295 -10.30 -26.55 11.99
CA ASN A 295 -8.84 -26.42 12.01
C ASN A 295 -8.38 -25.49 13.15
N ALA A 296 -7.73 -26.07 14.15
CA ALA A 296 -7.27 -25.35 15.35
C ALA A 296 -6.23 -24.25 15.06
N ARG A 297 -5.32 -24.46 14.10
CA ARG A 297 -4.30 -23.45 13.73
C ARG A 297 -4.90 -22.30 12.94
N ALA A 298 -5.94 -22.56 12.14
CA ALA A 298 -6.69 -21.51 11.46
C ALA A 298 -7.42 -20.61 12.49
N GLN A 299 -8.11 -21.20 13.46
CA GLN A 299 -8.75 -20.45 14.55
C GLN A 299 -7.71 -19.64 15.35
N LEU A 300 -6.57 -20.25 15.70
CA LEU A 300 -5.48 -19.55 16.40
C LEU A 300 -4.96 -18.33 15.62
N ALA A 301 -4.83 -18.43 14.28
CA ALA A 301 -4.40 -17.33 13.44
C ALA A 301 -5.40 -16.15 13.51
N LEU A 302 -6.71 -16.45 13.43
CA LEU A 302 -7.77 -15.44 13.56
C LEU A 302 -7.79 -14.81 14.95
N ASP A 303 -7.69 -15.61 16.01
CA ASP A 303 -7.68 -15.12 17.39
C ASP A 303 -6.48 -14.20 17.64
N LYS A 304 -5.30 -14.59 17.15
CA LYS A 304 -4.08 -13.80 17.26
C LYS A 304 -4.20 -12.46 16.51
N PHE A 305 -4.79 -12.47 15.31
CA PHE A 305 -5.09 -11.25 14.55
C PHE A 305 -6.06 -10.34 15.32
N ASN A 306 -7.18 -10.90 15.79
CA ASN A 306 -8.23 -10.17 16.50
C ASN A 306 -7.72 -9.50 17.78
N VAL A 307 -6.94 -10.22 18.60
CA VAL A 307 -6.35 -9.66 19.82
C VAL A 307 -5.38 -8.53 19.49
N ARG A 308 -4.58 -8.66 18.43
CA ARG A 308 -3.63 -7.61 18.02
C ARG A 308 -4.36 -6.34 17.59
N VAL A 309 -5.41 -6.46 16.78
CA VAL A 309 -6.28 -5.33 16.38
C VAL A 309 -6.89 -4.64 17.60
N LYS A 310 -7.48 -5.40 18.52
CA LYS A 310 -8.08 -4.85 19.76
C LYS A 310 -7.08 -4.06 20.60
N LYS A 311 -5.85 -4.58 20.76
CA LYS A 311 -4.79 -3.89 21.50
C LYS A 311 -4.40 -2.57 20.85
N TYR A 312 -4.28 -2.53 19.52
CA TYR A 312 -3.95 -1.30 18.80
C TYR A 312 -5.08 -0.27 18.88
N ILE A 313 -6.35 -0.68 18.77
CA ILE A 313 -7.48 0.23 18.96
C ILE A 313 -7.43 0.88 20.35
N ALA A 314 -7.20 0.08 21.39
CA ALA A 314 -7.07 0.60 22.76
C ALA A 314 -5.88 1.55 22.91
N ALA A 315 -4.72 1.22 22.31
CA ALA A 315 -3.54 2.07 22.32
C ALA A 315 -3.78 3.41 21.61
N CYS A 316 -4.37 3.38 20.41
CA CYS A 316 -4.72 4.59 19.64
C CYS A 316 -5.68 5.50 20.42
N ALA A 317 -6.73 4.92 21.03
CA ALA A 317 -7.66 5.68 21.87
C ALA A 317 -6.95 6.33 23.07
N ALA A 318 -6.01 5.61 23.70
CA ALA A 318 -5.25 6.15 24.82
C ALA A 318 -4.32 7.29 24.39
N VAL A 319 -3.63 7.16 23.24
CA VAL A 319 -2.74 8.20 22.69
C VAL A 319 -3.49 9.50 22.41
N MET A 320 -4.72 9.42 21.90
CA MET A 320 -5.56 10.60 21.61
C MET A 320 -6.35 11.08 22.84
N GLY A 321 -6.32 10.36 23.97
CA GLY A 321 -7.15 10.66 25.14
C GLY A 321 -8.65 10.50 24.90
N GLY A 322 -9.04 9.59 24.01
CA GLY A 322 -10.43 9.32 23.61
C GLY A 322 -10.56 8.83 22.17
N VAL A 323 -11.78 8.47 21.78
CA VAL A 323 -12.19 8.16 20.40
C VAL A 323 -13.66 8.55 20.25
N ASP A 324 -14.02 9.17 19.13
CA ASP A 324 -15.40 9.53 18.77
C ASP A 324 -16.03 8.49 17.85
#